data_AF-A0A162NZT7-F1
#
_entry.id   AF-A0A162NZT7-F1
#
_cell.length_a   1.000
_cell.length_b   1.000
_cell.length_c   1.000
_cell.angle_alpha   90.00
_cell.angle_beta   90.00
_cell.angle_gamma   90.00
#
_symmetry.space_group_name_H-M   'P 1'
#
loop_
_entity.id
_entity.type
_entity.pdbx_description
1 polymer ?
#
loop_
_entity_poly.entity_id
_entity_poly.type
_entity_poly.pdbx_seq_one_letter_code
_entity_poly.pdbx_strand_id
1 'polypeptide(L)'
;MMVLKGVFAVLVPTRFLTLCAHFFILVCLLWDKEENLRLCLLKYNSEYANYFNNEYVISLALSLGSVAVEFSGFLSGISMFSELHCLLSSACHTVAAFTWSISYVEQWDCSIPYGWYILCVCVGIPLLSELILFMGFIRRVSSH
;
A
#
# COMPACT_ATOMS: atom_id res chain seq x y z
N MET A 1 21.46 -23.84 -4.42
CA MET A 1 21.95 -22.79 -3.50
C MET A 1 22.33 -21.48 -4.21
N MET A 2 22.78 -21.50 -5.47
CA MET A 2 23.13 -20.28 -6.24
C MET A 2 21.90 -19.42 -6.63
N VAL A 3 20.77 -20.06 -6.97
CA VAL A 3 19.51 -19.37 -7.32
C VAL A 3 18.95 -18.55 -6.16
N LEU A 4 18.95 -19.10 -4.94
CA LEU A 4 18.42 -18.43 -3.76
C LEU A 4 19.24 -17.18 -3.40
N LYS A 5 20.57 -17.23 -3.55
CA LYS A 5 21.46 -16.07 -3.36
C LYS A 5 21.20 -14.95 -4.39
N GLY A 6 20.86 -15.30 -5.63
CA GLY A 6 20.47 -14.32 -6.65
C GLY A 6 19.14 -13.62 -6.33
N VAL A 7 18.17 -14.36 -5.79
CA VAL A 7 16.86 -13.81 -5.39
C VAL A 7 17.00 -12.78 -4.25
N PHE A 8 17.84 -13.05 -3.24
CA PHE A 8 18.04 -12.09 -2.16
C PHE A 8 18.77 -10.82 -2.60
N ALA A 9 19.63 -10.91 -3.62
CA ALA A 9 20.34 -9.74 -4.15
C ALA A 9 19.41 -8.70 -4.81
N VAL A 10 18.28 -9.14 -5.36
CA VAL A 10 17.31 -8.25 -6.03
C VAL A 10 16.18 -7.79 -5.11
N LEU A 11 16.11 -8.30 -3.88
CA LEU A 11 14.94 -8.11 -3.03
C LEU A 11 14.81 -6.67 -2.51
N VAL A 12 15.92 -6.06 -2.11
CA VAL A 12 15.98 -4.65 -1.68
C VAL A 12 15.52 -3.70 -2.79
N PRO A 13 16.10 -3.73 -4.02
CA PRO A 13 15.65 -2.84 -5.08
C PRO A 13 14.22 -3.15 -5.56
N THR A 14 13.79 -4.41 -5.51
CA THR A 14 12.40 -4.79 -5.83
C THR A 14 11.43 -4.13 -4.85
N ARG A 15 11.69 -4.24 -3.54
CA ARG A 15 10.84 -3.65 -2.51
C ARG A 15 10.74 -2.14 -2.68
N PHE A 16 11.87 -1.47 -2.89
CA PHE A 16 11.91 -0.03 -3.17
C PHE A 16 10.99 0.34 -4.34
N LEU A 17 11.12 -0.36 -5.47
CA LEU A 17 10.31 -0.08 -6.66
C LEU A 17 8.83 -0.31 -6.41
N THR A 18 8.46 -1.40 -5.72
CA THR A 18 7.05 -1.71 -5.43
C THR A 18 6.41 -0.72 -4.47
N LEU A 19 7.15 -0.25 -3.46
CA LEU A 19 6.70 0.80 -2.55
C LEU A 19 6.49 2.13 -3.31
N CYS A 20 7.45 2.51 -4.16
CA CYS A 20 7.32 3.69 -5.02
C CYS A 20 6.09 3.58 -5.93
N ALA A 21 5.92 2.46 -6.64
CA ALA A 21 4.80 2.25 -7.55
C ALA A 21 3.46 2.37 -6.82
N HIS A 22 3.34 1.74 -5.65
CA HIS A 22 2.13 1.80 -4.85
C HIS A 22 1.88 3.21 -4.28
N PHE A 23 2.91 3.89 -3.82
CA PHE A 23 2.83 5.28 -3.38
C PHE A 23 2.31 6.20 -4.51
N PHE A 24 2.91 6.11 -5.70
CA PHE A 24 2.53 6.97 -6.82
C PHE A 24 1.09 6.75 -7.27
N ILE A 25 0.64 5.50 -7.39
CA ILE A 25 -0.75 5.26 -7.81
C ILE A 25 -1.76 5.77 -6.77
N LEU A 26 -1.47 5.66 -5.47
CA LEU A 26 -2.31 6.23 -4.41
C LEU A 26 -2.37 7.77 -4.50
N VAL A 27 -1.25 8.42 -4.80
CA VAL A 27 -1.22 9.87 -5.05
C VAL A 27 -2.07 10.24 -6.26
N CYS A 28 -1.93 9.52 -7.39
CA CYS A 28 -2.75 9.78 -8.58
C CYS A 28 -4.25 9.60 -8.30
N LEU A 29 -4.64 8.53 -7.59
CA LEU A 29 -6.04 8.27 -7.23
C LEU A 29 -6.63 9.36 -6.34
N LEU A 30 -5.85 9.87 -5.37
CA LEU A 30 -6.27 10.98 -4.51
C LEU A 30 -6.35 12.30 -5.27
N TRP A 31 -5.41 12.53 -6.20
CA TRP A 31 -5.40 13.72 -7.05
C TRP A 31 -6.62 13.76 -7.97
N ASP A 32 -6.94 12.64 -8.60
CA ASP A 32 -8.05 12.51 -9.57
C ASP A 32 -9.35 12.02 -8.93
N LYS A 33 -9.47 12.08 -7.59
CA LYS A 33 -10.60 11.50 -6.84
C LYS A 33 -11.97 11.94 -7.35
N GLU A 34 -12.09 13.21 -7.76
CA GLU A 34 -13.36 13.80 -8.17
C GLU A 34 -13.83 13.24 -9.51
N GLU A 35 -12.91 13.04 -10.44
CA GLU A 35 -13.21 12.43 -11.73
C GLU A 35 -13.52 10.95 -11.59
N ASN A 36 -12.70 10.21 -10.85
CA ASN A 36 -12.87 8.79 -10.57
C ASN A 36 -14.22 8.51 -9.88
N LEU A 37 -14.57 9.31 -8.88
CA LEU A 37 -15.86 9.18 -8.18
C LEU A 37 -17.03 9.66 -9.03
N ARG A 38 -16.89 10.73 -9.82
CA ARG A 38 -17.99 11.22 -10.66
C ARG A 38 -18.43 10.14 -11.64
N LEU A 39 -17.49 9.53 -12.36
CA LEU A 39 -17.79 8.52 -13.37
C LEU A 39 -18.40 7.26 -12.78
N CYS A 40 -17.96 6.93 -11.57
CA CYS A 40 -18.53 5.86 -10.77
C CYS A 40 -19.96 6.16 -10.28
N LEU A 41 -20.23 7.37 -9.78
CA LEU A 41 -21.50 7.79 -9.20
C LEU A 41 -22.59 8.08 -10.24
N LEU A 42 -22.25 8.27 -11.52
CA LEU A 42 -23.24 8.37 -12.60
C LEU A 42 -24.18 7.16 -12.68
N LYS A 43 -23.80 6.03 -12.05
CA LYS A 43 -24.60 4.80 -11.96
C LYS A 43 -25.63 4.82 -10.80
N TYR A 44 -25.60 5.82 -9.91
CA TYR A 44 -26.36 5.83 -8.65
C TYR A 44 -27.10 7.14 -8.38
N ASN A 45 -28.16 7.07 -7.56
CA ASN A 45 -28.90 8.26 -7.11
C ASN A 45 -28.07 9.06 -6.09
N SER A 46 -28.09 10.38 -6.21
CA SER A 46 -27.17 11.34 -5.56
C SER A 46 -27.14 11.34 -4.02
N GLU A 47 -28.06 10.64 -3.35
CA GLU A 47 -28.22 10.65 -1.89
C GLU A 47 -27.00 10.06 -1.15
N TYR A 48 -26.33 9.06 -1.73
CA TYR A 48 -25.19 8.38 -1.10
C TYR A 48 -23.81 8.87 -1.58
N ALA A 49 -23.76 9.92 -2.40
CA ALA A 49 -22.52 10.41 -3.02
C ALA A 49 -21.44 10.78 -1.98
N ASN A 50 -21.85 11.49 -0.93
CA ASN A 50 -20.93 11.91 0.14
C ASN A 50 -20.37 10.72 0.94
N TYR A 51 -21.19 9.69 1.15
CA TYR A 51 -20.77 8.49 1.87
C TYR A 51 -19.67 7.76 1.10
N PHE A 52 -19.90 7.45 -0.18
CA PHE A 52 -18.91 6.76 -1.01
C PHE A 52 -17.64 7.58 -1.21
N ASN A 53 -17.77 8.91 -1.38
CA ASN A 53 -16.61 9.80 -1.44
C ASN A 53 -15.76 9.71 -0.16
N ASN A 54 -16.38 9.76 1.01
CA ASN A 54 -15.65 9.72 2.28
C ASN A 54 -14.94 8.37 2.47
N GLU A 55 -15.63 7.25 2.22
CA GLU A 55 -15.06 5.91 2.33
C GLU A 55 -13.85 5.72 1.39
N TYR A 56 -13.98 6.18 0.14
CA TYR A 56 -12.90 6.12 -0.85
C TYR A 56 -11.68 6.94 -0.43
N VAL A 57 -11.89 8.20 -0.02
CA VAL A 57 -10.79 9.08 0.40
C VAL A 57 -10.13 8.59 1.67
N ILE A 58 -10.90 8.13 2.67
CA ILE A 58 -10.36 7.62 3.93
C ILE A 58 -9.50 6.38 3.69
N SER A 59 -9.98 5.41 2.90
CA SER A 59 -9.23 4.20 2.61
C SER A 59 -7.92 4.46 1.85
N LEU A 60 -7.93 5.39 0.88
CA LEU A 60 -6.71 5.82 0.18
C LEU A 60 -5.74 6.58 1.08
N ALA A 61 -6.24 7.50 1.92
CA ALA A 61 -5.41 8.26 2.84
C ALA A 61 -4.72 7.37 3.89
N LEU A 62 -5.47 6.40 4.46
CA LEU A 62 -4.89 5.40 5.37
C LEU A 62 -3.86 4.53 4.66
N SER A 63 -4.13 4.14 3.41
CA SER A 63 -3.16 3.38 2.60
C SER A 63 -1.89 4.17 2.35
N LEU A 64 -2.02 5.45 1.98
CA LEU A 64 -0.88 6.33 1.71
C LEU A 64 -0.02 6.56 2.96
N GLY A 65 -0.66 6.82 4.11
CA GLY A 65 0.04 6.97 5.39
C GLY A 65 0.79 5.70 5.79
N SER A 66 0.15 4.53 5.60
CA SER A 66 0.77 3.22 5.90
C SER A 66 1.99 2.96 5.01
N VAL A 67 1.87 3.18 3.69
CA VAL A 67 2.98 3.07 2.74
C VAL A 67 4.10 4.04 3.10
N ALA A 68 3.79 5.27 3.51
CA ALA A 68 4.80 6.24 3.95
C ALA A 68 5.56 5.78 5.20
N VAL A 69 4.88 5.17 6.18
CA VAL A 69 5.51 4.58 7.36
C VAL A 69 6.46 3.44 6.94
N GLU A 70 6.01 2.50 6.12
CA GLU A 70 6.86 1.42 5.60
C GLU A 70 8.05 1.95 4.81
N PHE A 71 7.84 2.97 3.98
CA PHE A 71 8.91 3.60 3.20
C PHE A 71 9.96 4.24 4.11
N SER A 72 9.53 4.89 5.20
CA SER A 72 10.46 5.47 6.18
C SER A 72 11.27 4.40 6.91
N GLY A 73 10.64 3.30 7.31
CA GLY A 73 11.32 2.16 7.93
C GLY A 73 12.29 1.46 6.98
N PHE A 74 11.92 1.33 5.70
CA PHE A 74 12.83 0.86 4.65
C PHE A 74 14.04 1.78 4.47
N LEU A 75 13.83 3.09 4.30
CA LEU A 75 14.91 4.07 4.08
C LEU A 75 15.82 4.23 5.31
N SER A 76 15.29 4.03 6.52
CA SER A 76 16.10 4.02 7.74
C SER A 76 17.04 2.81 7.87
N GLY A 77 16.83 1.77 7.05
CA GLY A 77 17.59 0.52 7.09
C GLY A 77 17.09 -0.50 8.12
N ILE A 78 16.09 -0.17 8.95
CA ILE A 78 15.56 -1.06 10.00
C ILE A 78 14.95 -2.33 9.39
N SER A 79 14.08 -2.18 8.39
CA SER A 79 13.40 -3.31 7.73
C SER A 79 14.03 -3.73 6.40
N MET A 80 14.95 -2.93 5.86
CA MET A 80 15.59 -3.14 4.55
C MET A 80 16.29 -4.49 4.42
N PHE A 81 16.89 -4.99 5.50
CA PHE A 81 17.66 -6.24 5.51
C PHE A 81 16.86 -7.45 6.02
N SER A 82 15.56 -7.28 6.29
CA SER A 82 14.69 -8.41 6.67
C SER A 82 14.15 -9.09 5.42
N GLU A 83 14.74 -10.24 5.04
CA GLU A 83 14.43 -10.96 3.81
C GLU A 83 12.95 -11.37 3.71
N LEU A 84 12.40 -12.00 4.76
CA LEU A 84 11.00 -12.45 4.77
C LEU A 84 10.03 -11.27 4.66
N HIS A 85 10.31 -10.18 5.38
CA HIS A 85 9.49 -8.99 5.34
C HIS A 85 9.59 -8.30 3.97
N CYS A 86 10.77 -8.24 3.37
CA CYS A 86 10.91 -7.64 2.05
C CYS A 86 10.18 -8.44 0.96
N LEU A 87 10.18 -9.78 1.03
CA LEU A 87 9.37 -10.63 0.14
C LEU A 87 7.87 -10.36 0.32
N LEU A 88 7.39 -10.36 1.57
CA LEU A 88 5.99 -10.12 1.90
C LEU A 88 5.52 -8.73 1.45
N SER A 89 6.24 -7.68 1.83
CA SER A 89 5.95 -6.29 1.48
C SER A 89 5.97 -6.09 -0.04
N SER A 90 6.97 -6.64 -0.75
CA SER A 90 7.03 -6.54 -2.21
C SER A 90 5.83 -7.20 -2.90
N ALA A 91 5.44 -8.40 -2.46
CA ALA A 91 4.29 -9.12 -3.03
C ALA A 91 2.99 -8.34 -2.80
N CYS A 92 2.74 -7.91 -1.57
CA CYS A 92 1.55 -7.14 -1.20
C CYS A 92 1.45 -5.81 -1.96
N HIS A 93 2.54 -5.02 -2.02
CA HIS A 93 2.53 -3.75 -2.73
C HIS A 93 2.47 -3.91 -4.25
N THR A 94 3.02 -4.98 -4.83
CA THR A 94 2.84 -5.27 -6.26
C THR A 94 1.37 -5.52 -6.57
N VAL A 95 0.71 -6.37 -5.79
CA VAL A 95 -0.72 -6.67 -5.96
C VAL A 95 -1.55 -5.41 -5.78
N ALA A 96 -1.29 -4.63 -4.74
CA ALA A 96 -2.02 -3.37 -4.49
C ALA A 96 -1.80 -2.37 -5.63
N ALA A 97 -0.57 -2.12 -6.05
CA ALA A 97 -0.25 -1.17 -7.11
C ALA A 97 -0.93 -1.55 -8.42
N PHE A 98 -0.89 -2.83 -8.79
CA PHE A 98 -1.55 -3.33 -9.99
C PHE A 98 -3.08 -3.21 -9.91
N THR A 99 -3.66 -3.61 -8.78
CA THR A 99 -5.12 -3.53 -8.54
C THR A 99 -5.61 -2.10 -8.60
N TRP A 100 -4.93 -1.17 -7.93
CA TRP A 100 -5.25 0.25 -7.96
C TRP A 100 -5.08 0.84 -9.36
N SER A 101 -4.05 0.43 -10.11
CA SER A 101 -3.86 0.88 -11.49
C SER A 101 -5.02 0.44 -12.40
N ILE A 102 -5.50 -0.80 -12.24
CA ILE A 102 -6.70 -1.28 -12.96
C ILE A 102 -7.92 -0.46 -12.55
N SER A 103 -8.12 -0.22 -11.25
CA SER A 103 -9.27 0.56 -10.77
C SER A 103 -9.27 2.01 -11.29
N TYR A 104 -8.08 2.59 -11.49
CA TYR A 104 -7.90 3.92 -12.05
C TYR A 104 -8.34 3.96 -13.52
N VAL A 105 -7.96 2.94 -14.31
CA VAL A 105 -8.31 2.85 -15.74
C VAL A 105 -9.78 2.48 -15.94
N GLU A 106 -10.27 1.47 -15.21
CA GLU A 106 -11.60 0.87 -15.41
C GLU A 106 -12.71 1.56 -14.63
N GLN A 107 -12.38 2.52 -13.75
CA GLN A 107 -13.34 3.30 -12.97
C GLN A 107 -14.33 2.39 -12.22
N TRP A 108 -13.77 1.60 -11.30
CA TRP A 108 -14.52 0.59 -10.55
C TRP A 108 -15.73 1.14 -9.82
N ASP A 109 -16.69 0.25 -9.59
CA ASP A 109 -17.94 0.55 -8.92
C ASP A 109 -17.73 0.91 -7.43
N CYS A 110 -18.36 2.00 -6.98
CA CYS A 110 -18.21 2.58 -5.65
C CYS A 110 -19.15 1.95 -4.64
N SER A 111 -20.16 1.21 -5.10
CA SER A 111 -21.03 0.44 -4.22
C SER A 111 -20.26 -0.65 -3.47
N ILE A 112 -19.14 -1.11 -4.04
CA ILE A 112 -18.27 -2.12 -3.42
C ILE A 112 -17.09 -1.41 -2.75
N PRO A 113 -16.84 -1.65 -1.45
CA PRO A 113 -15.78 -1.00 -0.69
C PRO A 113 -14.38 -1.58 -0.97
N TYR A 114 -13.93 -1.59 -2.23
CA TYR A 114 -12.65 -2.18 -2.65
C TYR A 114 -11.44 -1.66 -1.88
N GLY A 115 -11.43 -0.36 -1.56
CA GLY A 115 -10.35 0.28 -0.82
C GLY A 115 -10.08 -0.34 0.55
N TRP A 116 -11.13 -0.79 1.25
CA TRP A 116 -10.97 -1.46 2.54
C TRP A 116 -10.36 -2.85 2.43
N TYR A 117 -10.72 -3.62 1.38
CA TYR A 117 -10.12 -4.93 1.16
C TYR A 117 -8.63 -4.82 0.81
N ILE A 118 -8.27 -3.87 -0.06
CA ILE A 118 -6.88 -3.63 -0.44
C ILE A 118 -6.08 -3.12 0.76
N LEU A 119 -6.64 -2.17 1.53
CA LEU A 119 -6.04 -1.67 2.76
C LEU A 119 -5.76 -2.82 3.75
N CYS A 120 -6.73 -3.67 4.06
CA CYS A 120 -6.55 -4.72 5.06
C CYS A 120 -5.50 -5.76 4.64
N VAL A 121 -5.57 -6.26 3.40
CA VAL A 121 -4.75 -7.40 2.95
C VAL A 121 -3.38 -6.95 2.46
N CYS A 122 -3.33 -5.93 1.60
CA CYS A 122 -2.11 -5.57 0.88
C CYS A 122 -1.34 -4.41 1.51
N VAL A 123 -1.89 -3.77 2.55
CA VAL A 123 -1.25 -2.64 3.24
C VAL A 123 -1.15 -2.87 4.74
N GLY A 124 -2.22 -3.37 5.35
CA GLY A 124 -2.28 -3.65 6.78
C GLY A 124 -1.31 -4.75 7.20
N ILE A 125 -1.23 -5.85 6.43
CA ILE A 125 -0.30 -6.94 6.73
C ILE A 125 1.18 -6.47 6.65
N PRO A 126 1.64 -5.82 5.56
CA PRO A 126 2.98 -5.25 5.51
C PRO A 126 3.26 -4.24 6.62
N LEU A 127 2.36 -3.28 6.88
CA LEU A 127 2.50 -2.29 7.95
C LEU A 127 2.65 -2.94 9.33
N LEU A 128 1.79 -3.92 9.67
CA LEU A 128 1.88 -4.62 10.95
C LEU A 128 3.23 -5.30 11.11
N SER A 129 3.74 -5.92 10.05
CA SER A 129 5.06 -6.55 10.07
C SER A 129 6.20 -5.53 10.21
N GLU A 130 6.09 -4.35 9.60
CA GLU A 130 7.03 -3.24 9.76
C GLU A 130 7.06 -2.74 11.22
N LEU A 131 5.89 -2.53 11.83
CA LEU A 131 5.77 -2.10 13.23
C LEU A 131 6.39 -3.11 14.20
N ILE A 132 6.24 -4.42 13.93
CA ILE A 132 6.88 -5.48 14.72
C ILE A 132 8.41 -5.37 14.63
N LEU A 133 8.96 -5.16 13.44
CA LEU A 133 10.41 -4.97 13.25
C LEU A 133 10.91 -3.71 13.97
N PHE A 134 10.15 -2.61 13.87
CA PHE A 134 10.48 -1.35 14.54
C PHE A 134 10.49 -1.48 16.06
N MET A 135 9.47 -2.13 16.65
CA MET A 135 9.44 -2.43 18.09
C MET A 135 10.61 -3.33 18.51
N GLY A 136 10.94 -4.34 17.69
CA GLY A 136 12.08 -5.22 17.94
C GLY A 136 13.42 -4.46 17.95
N PHE A 137 13.57 -3.51 17.02
CA PHE A 137 14.74 -2.62 16.96
C PHE A 137 14.82 -1.71 18.20
N ILE A 138 13.73 -1.02 18.56
CA ILE A 138 13.70 -0.15 19.75
C ILE A 138 14.08 -0.92 21.02
N ARG A 139 13.50 -2.10 21.22
CA ARG A 139 13.80 -2.93 22.41
C ARG A 139 15.28 -3.28 22.51
N ARG A 140 15.92 -3.61 21.38
CA ARG A 140 17.35 -3.93 21.31
C ARG A 140 18.23 -2.71 21.63
N VAL A 141 17.85 -1.53 21.15
CA VAL A 141 18.56 -0.28 21.46
C VAL A 141 18.41 0.07 22.94
N SER A 142 17.22 -0.09 23.53
CA SER A 142 16.97 0.23 24.94
C SER A 142 17.64 -0.71 25.96
N SER A 143 18.08 -1.90 25.53
CA SER A 143 18.75 -2.88 26.39
C SER A 143 20.26 -2.67 26.52
N HIS A 144 20.81 -1.64 25.86
CA HIS A 144 22.21 -1.22 25.92
C HIS A 144 22.33 0.12 26.64
#